data_AF-A0A353G6B8-F1
#
_entry.id   AF-A0A353G6B8-F1
#
_cell.length_a   1.000
_cell.length_b   1.000
_cell.length_c   1.000
_cell.angle_alpha   90.00
_cell.angle_beta   90.00
_cell.angle_gamma   90.00
#
_symmetry.space_group_name_H-M   'P 1'
#
loop_
_entity.id
_entity.type
_entity.pdbx_description
1 polymer ?
#
loop_
_entity_poly.entity_id
_entity_poly.type
_entity_poly.pdbx_seq_one_letter_code
_entity_poly.pdbx_strand_id
1 'polypeptide(L)'
;MTELKTISIRGAREHNLKGIDLDLPRNSLIVMTGLSGSGKSSLAFDTIYAEGQRRYVESLSAYARQFLEMMQKPDVDLIEGLSPAISIEQKTTSRNPRSTVGTVTEIYDYMRLLFARVGVPYSPATGLPIESQTVSQMVDRVLALDEGTRLFILAPMIRGRKGEYKKELTELMKKGFQRVKIDGQFYEIADAPALDKKYKHDIDVVVDRVVVRPDMAARLADSLETCLRLADGLAVAEFADKPLPPEDTAAGGSANKSLNETHERVLFSEKFACPVSGFTITEIEPRLFSFNNPFGACPTCDGLGFQQKIDESLIIPEVDKRLKEGAIAPWAKSTSPYYEQTLEGLGKVYSFKLTSKWSDLSAAAQKVILYGTDEKISFTYADGEKSYTATKNFEGIIPNLERRWKETDSAWAREEIERYMAAAPCPACKGFRLKP
;
A
#
# COMPACT_ATOMS: atom_id res chain seq x y z
N MET A 1 47.00 -15.21 -24.07
CA MET A 1 47.74 -14.74 -22.88
C MET A 1 47.73 -15.86 -21.87
N THR A 2 48.88 -16.26 -21.35
CA THR A 2 48.99 -17.31 -20.33
C THR A 2 48.25 -16.84 -19.08
N GLU A 3 47.20 -17.54 -18.68
CA GLU A 3 46.43 -17.16 -17.50
C GLU A 3 47.33 -17.28 -16.25
N LEU A 4 47.51 -16.17 -15.53
CA LEU A 4 48.26 -16.17 -14.27
C LEU A 4 47.58 -17.14 -13.30
N LYS A 5 48.33 -18.16 -12.87
CA LYS A 5 47.83 -19.23 -12.00
C LYS A 5 47.81 -18.86 -10.52
N THR A 6 48.46 -17.77 -10.15
CA THR A 6 48.63 -17.32 -8.76
C THR A 6 48.25 -15.86 -8.61
N ILE A 7 47.76 -15.49 -7.43
CA ILE A 7 47.67 -14.11 -6.96
C ILE A 7 48.94 -13.86 -6.15
N SER A 8 49.84 -13.03 -6.67
CA SER A 8 51.13 -12.75 -6.04
C SER A 8 51.08 -11.41 -5.35
N ILE A 9 51.28 -11.41 -4.04
CA ILE A 9 51.28 -10.23 -3.16
C ILE A 9 52.71 -10.01 -2.68
N ARG A 10 53.22 -8.79 -2.81
CA ARG A 10 54.56 -8.42 -2.37
C ARG A 10 54.53 -7.18 -1.48
N GLY A 11 55.21 -7.27 -0.34
CA GLY A 11 55.41 -6.17 0.59
C GLY A 11 54.14 -5.60 1.20
N ALA A 12 53.15 -6.42 1.56
CA ALA A 12 51.93 -5.92 2.20
C ALA A 12 52.21 -5.44 3.64
N ARG A 13 51.87 -4.17 3.92
CA ARG A 13 52.18 -3.45 5.16
C ARG A 13 50.96 -2.78 5.81
N GLU A 14 49.76 -3.00 5.27
CA GLU A 14 48.53 -2.44 5.81
C GLU A 14 48.35 -2.78 7.30
N HIS A 15 48.07 -1.76 8.11
CA HIS A 15 47.97 -1.85 9.57
C HIS A 15 49.18 -2.49 10.28
N ASN A 16 49.06 -3.75 10.72
CA ASN A 16 50.07 -4.45 11.50
C ASN A 16 50.86 -5.48 10.68
N LEU A 17 50.61 -5.58 9.38
CA LEU A 17 51.35 -6.44 8.47
C LEU A 17 52.82 -5.97 8.39
N LYS A 18 53.75 -6.93 8.28
CA LYS A 18 55.19 -6.69 8.41
C LYS A 18 55.92 -6.78 7.07
N GLY A 19 55.33 -6.23 6.00
CA GLY A 19 55.90 -6.31 4.65
C GLY A 19 55.90 -7.75 4.14
N ILE A 20 54.75 -8.42 4.23
CA ILE A 20 54.65 -9.85 3.92
C ILE A 20 54.54 -10.08 2.41
N ASP A 21 55.16 -11.16 1.96
CA ASP A 21 55.06 -11.70 0.61
C ASP A 21 54.24 -13.00 0.63
N LEU A 22 53.28 -13.14 -0.27
CA LEU A 22 52.40 -14.31 -0.33
C LEU A 22 52.02 -14.64 -1.77
N ASP A 23 52.08 -15.92 -2.13
CA ASP A 23 51.53 -16.44 -3.38
C ASP A 23 50.31 -17.32 -3.07
N LEU A 24 49.15 -16.91 -3.59
CA LEU A 24 47.89 -17.60 -3.39
C LEU A 24 47.46 -18.33 -4.67
N PRO A 25 47.00 -19.59 -4.60
CA PRO A 25 46.53 -20.31 -5.78
C PRO A 25 45.21 -19.70 -6.26
N ARG A 26 45.16 -19.28 -7.54
CA ARG A 26 43.93 -18.72 -8.11
C ARG A 26 42.87 -19.83 -8.28
N ASN A 27 41.60 -19.44 -8.35
CA ASN A 27 40.45 -20.37 -8.53
C ASN A 27 40.33 -21.44 -7.43
N SER A 28 40.82 -21.14 -6.23
CA SER A 28 40.77 -22.03 -5.06
C SER A 28 40.01 -21.38 -3.92
N LEU A 29 39.36 -22.19 -3.08
CA LEU A 29 38.79 -21.72 -1.82
C LEU A 29 39.92 -21.49 -0.80
N ILE A 30 40.35 -20.24 -0.67
CA ILE A 30 41.43 -19.85 0.25
C ILE A 30 40.81 -19.46 1.60
N VAL A 31 41.28 -20.10 2.68
CA VAL A 31 40.86 -19.80 4.04
C VAL A 31 42.02 -19.16 4.79
N MET A 32 41.84 -17.91 5.23
CA MET A 32 42.79 -17.24 6.12
C MET A 32 42.46 -17.55 7.58
N THR A 33 43.45 -18.04 8.33
CA THR A 33 43.29 -18.44 9.74
C THR A 33 44.39 -17.84 10.61
N GLY A 34 44.15 -17.77 11.93
CA GLY A 34 45.07 -17.18 12.91
C GLY A 34 44.35 -16.47 14.05
N LEU A 35 45.10 -16.11 15.11
CA LEU A 35 44.59 -15.44 16.31
C LEU A 35 43.88 -14.11 16.03
N SER A 36 42.96 -13.68 16.89
CA SER A 36 42.35 -12.35 16.76
C SER A 36 43.43 -11.26 16.75
N GLY A 37 43.31 -10.28 15.86
CA GLY A 37 44.33 -9.23 15.68
C GLY A 37 45.58 -9.65 14.89
N SER A 38 45.67 -10.88 14.37
CA SER A 38 46.85 -11.35 13.62
C SER A 38 47.06 -10.72 12.23
N GLY A 39 46.22 -9.75 11.82
CA GLY A 39 46.30 -9.10 10.51
C GLY A 39 45.52 -9.78 9.38
N LYS A 40 44.66 -10.78 9.68
CA LYS A 40 43.82 -11.47 8.67
C LYS A 40 42.94 -10.48 7.88
N SER A 41 42.20 -9.62 8.60
CA SER A 41 41.31 -8.65 7.96
C SER A 41 42.09 -7.60 7.19
N SER A 42 43.25 -7.18 7.73
CA SER A 42 44.15 -6.24 7.06
C SER A 42 44.66 -6.77 5.72
N LEU A 43 45.01 -8.06 5.65
CA LEU A 43 45.39 -8.69 4.40
C LEU A 43 44.19 -8.93 3.46
N ALA A 44 43.10 -9.50 3.97
CA ALA A 44 41.95 -9.88 3.13
C ALA A 44 41.15 -8.68 2.61
N PHE A 45 40.74 -7.78 3.50
CA PHE A 45 39.83 -6.69 3.21
C PHE A 45 40.59 -5.41 2.86
N ASP A 46 41.49 -4.98 3.75
CA ASP A 46 42.14 -3.67 3.63
C ASP A 46 43.26 -3.66 2.56
N THR A 47 43.78 -4.84 2.18
CA THR A 47 44.80 -4.98 1.12
C THR A 47 44.23 -5.60 -0.17
N ILE A 48 43.89 -6.90 -0.15
CA ILE A 48 43.52 -7.66 -1.36
C ILE A 48 42.20 -7.16 -1.95
N TYR A 49 41.14 -7.10 -1.15
CA TYR A 49 39.84 -6.62 -1.62
C TYR A 49 39.87 -5.14 -2.02
N ALA A 50 40.46 -4.28 -1.17
CA ALA A 50 40.57 -2.85 -1.46
C ALA A 50 41.28 -2.59 -2.80
N GLU A 51 42.42 -3.26 -3.06
CA GLU A 51 43.15 -3.10 -4.31
C GLU A 51 42.39 -3.71 -5.50
N GLY A 52 41.69 -4.83 -5.31
CA GLY A 52 40.89 -5.48 -6.35
C GLY A 52 39.68 -4.62 -6.77
N GLN A 53 39.00 -4.02 -5.80
CA GLN A 53 37.91 -3.08 -6.04
C GLN A 53 38.43 -1.79 -6.71
N ARG A 54 39.51 -1.21 -6.18
CA ARG A 54 40.10 0.03 -6.70
C ARG A 54 40.47 -0.11 -8.18
N ARG A 55 41.21 -1.16 -8.56
CA ARG A 55 41.62 -1.40 -9.96
C ARG A 55 40.42 -1.60 -10.89
N TYR A 56 39.38 -2.28 -10.42
CA TYR A 56 38.16 -2.46 -11.21
C TYR A 56 37.42 -1.13 -11.43
N VAL A 57 37.18 -0.36 -10.36
CA VAL A 57 36.50 0.93 -10.45
C VAL A 57 37.28 1.94 -11.30
N GLU A 58 38.62 1.89 -11.26
CA GLU A 58 39.51 2.73 -12.07
C GLU A 58 39.31 2.51 -13.57
N SER A 59 38.84 1.34 -13.98
CA SER A 59 38.57 1.00 -15.37
C SER A 59 37.18 1.42 -15.88
N LEU A 60 36.25 1.80 -14.99
CA LEU A 60 34.85 2.06 -15.35
C LEU A 60 34.66 3.37 -16.12
N SER A 61 35.32 4.46 -15.71
CA SER A 61 35.27 5.73 -16.43
C SER A 61 36.44 6.64 -16.06
N ALA A 62 36.81 7.55 -16.97
CA ALA A 62 37.82 8.58 -16.71
C ALA A 62 37.41 9.51 -15.55
N TYR A 63 36.11 9.75 -15.37
CA TYR A 63 35.56 10.54 -14.26
C TYR A 63 35.70 9.80 -12.92
N ALA A 64 35.39 8.49 -12.86
CA ALA A 64 35.54 7.69 -11.65
C ALA A 64 37.00 7.66 -11.14
N ARG A 65 37.98 7.67 -12.06
CA ARG A 65 39.41 7.73 -11.71
C ARG A 65 39.75 8.98 -10.89
N GLN A 66 39.15 10.14 -11.18
CA GLN A 66 39.37 11.37 -10.40
C GLN A 66 38.90 11.26 -8.94
N PHE A 67 37.84 10.50 -8.67
CA PHE A 67 37.35 10.27 -7.30
C PHE A 67 38.18 9.22 -6.55
N LEU A 68 38.74 8.25 -7.28
CA LEU A 68 39.60 7.21 -6.70
C LEU A 68 40.97 7.74 -6.27
N GLU A 69 41.49 8.80 -6.89
CA GLU A 69 42.74 9.44 -6.48
C GLU A 69 42.65 10.05 -5.08
N MET A 70 41.44 10.34 -4.58
CA MET A 70 41.19 10.78 -3.21
C MET A 70 41.08 9.62 -2.21
N MET A 71 40.95 8.37 -2.67
CA MET A 71 40.93 7.19 -1.80
C MET A 71 42.37 6.77 -1.46
N GLN A 72 42.58 6.44 -0.19
CA GLN A 72 43.88 5.95 0.26
C GLN A 72 44.19 4.61 -0.41
N LYS A 73 45.31 4.53 -1.12
CA LYS A 73 45.80 3.26 -1.68
C LYS A 73 46.31 2.38 -0.54
N PRO A 74 46.02 1.07 -0.56
CA PRO A 74 46.60 0.14 0.41
C PRO A 74 48.13 0.17 0.37
N ASP A 75 48.78 0.03 1.52
CA ASP A 75 50.24 -0.02 1.62
C ASP A 75 50.74 -1.43 1.22
N VAL A 76 51.03 -1.57 -0.07
CA VAL A 76 51.55 -2.79 -0.70
C VAL A 76 52.45 -2.43 -1.87
N ASP A 77 53.55 -3.16 -2.08
CA ASP A 77 54.49 -2.86 -3.17
C ASP A 77 53.92 -3.29 -4.53
N LEU A 78 53.42 -4.53 -4.60
CA LEU A 78 52.88 -5.09 -5.83
C LEU A 78 51.85 -6.17 -5.53
N ILE A 79 50.76 -6.16 -6.28
CA ILE A 79 49.84 -7.30 -6.38
C ILE A 79 49.61 -7.64 -7.85
N GLU A 80 49.88 -8.89 -8.23
CA GLU A 80 49.66 -9.41 -9.58
C GLU A 80 48.62 -10.55 -9.56
N GLY A 81 47.97 -10.79 -10.70
CA GLY A 81 46.96 -11.87 -10.83
C GLY A 81 45.64 -11.61 -10.11
N LEU A 82 45.40 -10.39 -9.63
CA LEU A 82 44.20 -10.02 -8.88
C LEU A 82 42.97 -9.85 -9.80
N SER A 83 41.86 -10.46 -9.44
CA SER A 83 40.56 -10.29 -10.10
C SER A 83 39.75 -9.15 -9.47
N PRO A 84 38.73 -8.60 -10.15
CA PRO A 84 37.74 -7.73 -9.51
C PRO A 84 37.20 -8.41 -8.24
N ALA A 85 37.28 -7.71 -7.11
CA ALA A 85 36.98 -8.28 -5.81
C ALA A 85 35.63 -7.80 -5.28
N ILE A 86 34.91 -8.67 -4.59
CA ILE A 86 33.65 -8.38 -3.90
C ILE A 86 33.81 -8.78 -2.44
N SER A 87 33.48 -7.89 -1.52
CA SER A 87 33.46 -8.17 -0.09
C SER A 87 32.06 -8.60 0.33
N ILE A 88 31.99 -9.69 1.10
CA ILE A 88 30.77 -10.16 1.76
C ILE A 88 31.05 -10.14 3.26
N GLU A 89 30.61 -9.07 3.92
CA GLU A 89 30.80 -8.82 5.35
C GLU A 89 29.47 -8.84 6.10
N GLN A 90 29.51 -9.17 7.39
CA GLN A 90 28.38 -8.99 8.30
C GLN A 90 28.24 -7.54 8.78
N LYS A 91 28.58 -6.54 7.95
CA LYS A 91 28.27 -5.15 8.27
C LYS A 91 26.75 -5.00 8.28
N THR A 92 26.20 -4.38 9.33
CA THR A 92 24.76 -4.18 9.48
C THR A 92 24.20 -3.54 8.22
N THR A 93 23.35 -4.27 7.50
CA THR A 93 22.57 -3.75 6.39
C THR A 93 21.79 -2.52 6.86
N SER A 94 21.77 -1.49 6.02
CA SER A 94 21.08 -0.21 6.27
C SER A 94 19.72 -0.42 6.93
N ARG A 95 19.46 0.27 8.05
CA ARG A 95 18.18 0.24 8.79
C ARG A 95 17.11 1.10 8.11
N ASN A 96 17.04 1.07 6.78
CA ASN A 96 15.98 1.77 6.07
C ASN A 96 14.66 1.00 6.25
N PRO A 97 13.61 1.59 6.87
CA PRO A 97 12.34 0.89 7.13
C PRO A 97 11.60 0.46 5.84
N ARG A 98 11.96 1.06 4.70
CA ARG A 98 11.44 0.68 3.38
C ARG A 98 12.22 -0.46 2.72
N SER A 99 13.38 -0.84 3.24
CA SER A 99 14.11 -2.01 2.74
C SER A 99 13.56 -3.28 3.35
N THR A 100 13.26 -4.26 2.50
CA THR A 100 12.81 -5.61 2.90
C THR A 100 13.76 -6.65 2.29
N VAL A 101 13.65 -7.90 2.73
CA VAL A 101 14.39 -9.01 2.09
C VAL A 101 14.08 -9.06 0.60
N GLY A 102 12.83 -8.84 0.20
CA GLY A 102 12.42 -8.85 -1.20
C GLY A 102 13.04 -7.73 -2.03
N THR A 103 13.26 -6.54 -1.48
CA THR A 103 13.94 -5.44 -2.21
C THR A 103 15.45 -5.65 -2.27
N VAL A 104 16.07 -6.20 -1.21
CA VAL A 104 17.52 -6.46 -1.19
C VAL A 104 17.91 -7.59 -2.15
N THR A 105 17.05 -8.59 -2.29
CA THR A 105 17.27 -9.73 -3.19
C THR A 105 16.74 -9.51 -4.61
N GLU A 106 16.16 -8.34 -4.89
CA GLU A 106 15.44 -8.01 -6.13
C GLU A 106 14.26 -8.93 -6.48
N ILE A 107 13.95 -9.94 -5.66
CA ILE A 107 12.80 -10.84 -5.84
C ILE A 107 11.50 -10.03 -5.93
N TYR A 108 11.37 -8.99 -5.12
CA TYR A 108 10.19 -8.12 -5.16
C TYR A 108 10.05 -7.40 -6.50
N ASP A 109 11.16 -7.00 -7.12
CA ASP A 109 11.14 -6.33 -8.42
C ASP A 109 10.65 -7.26 -9.54
N TYR A 110 11.07 -8.54 -9.51
CA TYR A 110 10.51 -9.58 -10.38
C TYR A 110 9.04 -9.86 -10.09
N MET A 111 8.63 -9.88 -8.81
CA MET A 111 7.22 -10.02 -8.45
C MET A 111 6.39 -8.88 -9.03
N ARG A 112 6.83 -7.62 -8.93
CA ARG A 112 6.10 -6.48 -9.52
C ARG A 112 5.91 -6.66 -11.03
N LEU A 113 6.94 -7.15 -11.72
CA LEU A 113 6.85 -7.42 -13.16
C LEU A 113 5.87 -8.56 -13.46
N LEU A 114 5.92 -9.64 -12.68
CA LEU A 114 4.99 -10.76 -12.80
C LEU A 114 3.54 -10.30 -12.62
N PHE A 115 3.23 -9.58 -11.54
CA PHE A 115 1.89 -9.06 -11.27
C PHE A 115 1.41 -8.07 -12.35
N ALA A 116 2.32 -7.28 -12.92
CA ALA A 116 1.95 -6.37 -14.01
C ALA A 116 1.68 -7.08 -15.33
N ARG A 117 2.37 -8.20 -15.61
CA ARG A 117 2.27 -8.89 -16.91
C ARG A 117 1.15 -9.92 -16.96
N VAL A 118 0.90 -10.65 -15.87
CA VAL A 118 -0.06 -11.76 -15.86
C VAL A 118 -1.07 -11.66 -14.72
N GLY A 119 -0.99 -10.62 -13.88
CA GLY A 119 -1.97 -10.39 -12.83
C GLY A 119 -3.31 -9.98 -13.43
N VAL A 120 -4.36 -10.72 -13.08
CA VAL A 120 -5.74 -10.32 -13.38
C VAL A 120 -6.18 -9.37 -12.26
N PRO A 121 -6.47 -8.09 -12.56
CA PRO A 121 -6.97 -7.17 -11.54
C PRO A 121 -8.42 -7.52 -11.19
N TYR A 122 -8.78 -7.33 -9.93
CA TYR A 122 -10.14 -7.55 -9.45
C TYR A 122 -10.70 -6.26 -8.86
N SER A 123 -11.99 -6.03 -9.07
CA SER A 123 -12.68 -4.89 -8.48
C SER A 123 -12.77 -5.03 -6.95
N PRO A 124 -12.29 -4.05 -6.16
CA PRO A 124 -12.42 -4.10 -4.71
C PRO A 124 -13.88 -4.06 -4.22
N ALA A 125 -14.79 -3.50 -5.03
CA ALA A 125 -16.20 -3.35 -4.69
C ALA A 125 -17.04 -4.60 -4.98
N THR A 126 -16.68 -5.36 -6.02
CA THR A 126 -17.50 -6.48 -6.51
C THR A 126 -16.77 -7.83 -6.52
N GLY A 127 -15.44 -7.84 -6.41
CA GLY A 127 -14.63 -9.06 -6.46
C GLY A 127 -14.56 -9.71 -7.85
N LEU A 128 -15.09 -9.07 -8.89
CA LEU A 128 -15.07 -9.59 -10.27
C LEU A 128 -13.78 -9.18 -11.00
N PRO A 129 -13.27 -10.01 -11.93
CA PRO A 129 -12.11 -9.69 -12.73
C PRO A 129 -12.39 -8.49 -13.62
N ILE A 130 -11.38 -7.62 -13.76
CA ILE A 130 -11.40 -6.47 -14.64
C ILE A 130 -10.53 -6.83 -15.84
N GLU A 131 -11.14 -6.91 -17.01
CA GLU A 131 -10.46 -7.23 -18.27
C GLU A 131 -10.57 -6.04 -19.21
N SER A 132 -9.46 -5.68 -19.85
CA SER A 132 -9.51 -4.87 -21.07
C SER A 132 -9.61 -5.82 -22.26
N GLN A 133 -10.45 -5.45 -23.22
CA GLN A 133 -10.67 -6.23 -24.44
C GLN A 133 -10.51 -5.31 -25.64
N THR A 134 -9.92 -5.83 -26.71
CA THR A 134 -9.90 -5.16 -28.01
C THR A 134 -11.25 -5.35 -28.70
N VAL A 135 -11.62 -4.45 -29.61
CA VAL A 135 -12.87 -4.59 -30.40
C VAL A 135 -12.94 -5.95 -31.09
N SER A 136 -11.83 -6.45 -31.64
CA SER A 136 -11.78 -7.79 -32.25
C SER A 136 -12.16 -8.90 -31.27
N GLN A 137 -11.61 -8.88 -30.05
CA GLN A 137 -11.96 -9.87 -29.02
C GLN A 137 -13.43 -9.76 -28.57
N MET A 138 -13.97 -8.53 -28.52
CA MET A 138 -15.39 -8.32 -28.23
C MET A 138 -16.26 -8.93 -29.33
N VAL A 139 -15.91 -8.70 -30.60
CA VAL A 139 -16.60 -9.27 -31.78
C VAL A 139 -16.55 -10.79 -31.74
N ASP A 140 -15.38 -11.38 -31.55
CA ASP A 140 -15.19 -12.83 -31.47
C ASP A 140 -16.06 -13.45 -30.37
N ARG A 141 -16.18 -12.77 -29.23
CA ARG A 141 -16.98 -13.25 -28.10
C ARG A 141 -18.48 -13.23 -28.37
N VAL A 142 -19.01 -12.26 -29.12
CA VAL A 142 -20.43 -12.30 -29.53
C VAL A 142 -20.66 -13.25 -30.72
N LEU A 143 -19.69 -13.43 -31.61
CA LEU A 143 -19.75 -14.44 -32.69
C LEU A 143 -19.67 -15.89 -32.17
N ALA A 144 -19.12 -16.09 -30.98
CA ALA A 144 -19.09 -17.40 -30.31
C ALA A 144 -20.46 -17.83 -29.72
N LEU A 145 -21.47 -16.95 -29.73
CA LEU A 145 -22.84 -17.28 -29.33
C LEU A 145 -23.56 -18.07 -30.43
N ASP A 146 -24.62 -18.78 -30.05
CA ASP A 146 -25.40 -19.58 -31.00
C ASP A 146 -25.98 -18.73 -32.14
N GLU A 147 -25.93 -19.27 -33.36
CA GLU A 147 -26.47 -18.61 -34.55
C GLU A 147 -27.98 -18.34 -34.39
N GLY A 148 -28.42 -17.16 -34.80
CA GLY A 148 -29.82 -16.73 -34.64
C GLY A 148 -30.11 -16.01 -33.32
N THR A 149 -29.16 -15.96 -32.38
CA THR A 149 -29.29 -15.17 -31.14
C THR A 149 -29.53 -13.69 -31.45
N ARG A 150 -30.53 -13.09 -30.82
CA ARG A 150 -30.89 -11.67 -31.00
C ARG A 150 -30.30 -10.82 -29.89
N LEU A 151 -29.49 -9.83 -30.25
CA LEU A 151 -28.83 -8.94 -29.32
C LEU A 151 -29.15 -7.47 -29.61
N PHE A 152 -29.27 -6.68 -28.55
CA PHE A 152 -29.17 -5.23 -28.63
C PHE A 152 -27.76 -4.81 -28.24
N ILE A 153 -27.09 -4.07 -29.11
CA ILE A 153 -25.78 -3.49 -28.84
C ILE A 153 -26.02 -2.09 -28.28
N LEU A 154 -25.70 -1.92 -27.00
CA LEU A 154 -26.05 -0.77 -26.20
C LEU A 154 -24.79 -0.04 -25.72
N ALA A 155 -24.84 1.29 -25.69
CA ALA A 155 -23.81 2.14 -25.10
C ALA A 155 -24.31 2.67 -23.74
N PRO A 156 -23.79 2.18 -22.59
CA PRO A 156 -24.26 2.56 -21.26
C PRO A 156 -23.72 3.95 -20.87
N MET A 157 -24.33 5.00 -21.39
CA MET A 157 -23.85 6.38 -21.29
C MET A 157 -23.96 6.94 -19.85
N ILE A 158 -25.05 6.63 -19.16
CA ILE A 158 -25.32 7.12 -17.80
C ILE A 158 -25.68 5.93 -16.91
N ARG A 159 -24.99 5.82 -15.77
CA ARG A 159 -25.18 4.74 -14.80
C ARG A 159 -25.29 5.26 -13.37
N GLY A 160 -26.45 5.12 -12.73
CA GLY A 160 -26.69 5.36 -11.31
C GLY A 160 -26.48 6.81 -10.90
N ARG A 161 -26.62 7.76 -11.83
CA ARG A 161 -26.38 9.19 -11.60
C ARG A 161 -27.68 9.97 -11.59
N LYS A 162 -27.71 11.05 -10.79
CA LYS A 162 -28.88 11.92 -10.68
C LYS A 162 -28.84 13.03 -11.72
N GLY A 163 -29.95 13.26 -12.42
CA GLY A 163 -30.02 14.29 -13.46
C GLY A 163 -31.25 14.16 -14.35
N GLU A 164 -31.56 15.23 -15.08
CA GLU A 164 -32.69 15.28 -16.03
C GLU A 164 -32.31 14.88 -17.47
N TYR A 165 -31.01 14.90 -17.79
CA TYR A 165 -30.38 14.44 -19.04
C TYR A 165 -30.99 14.89 -20.39
N LYS A 166 -31.79 15.96 -20.41
CA LYS A 166 -32.45 16.47 -21.63
C LYS A 166 -31.47 16.94 -22.70
N LYS A 167 -30.34 17.52 -22.30
CA LYS A 167 -29.33 18.03 -23.24
C LYS A 167 -28.66 16.87 -23.96
N GLU A 168 -28.30 15.84 -23.20
CA GLU A 168 -27.67 14.61 -23.65
C GLU A 168 -28.57 13.86 -24.63
N LEU A 169 -29.87 13.71 -24.31
CA LEU A 169 -30.86 13.12 -25.24
C LEU A 169 -31.00 13.93 -26.54
N THR A 170 -31.01 15.26 -26.44
CA THR A 170 -31.08 16.14 -27.64
C THR A 170 -29.81 16.01 -28.51
N GLU A 171 -28.63 15.88 -27.90
CA GLU A 171 -27.38 15.64 -28.63
C GLU A 171 -27.36 14.28 -29.32
N LEU A 172 -27.92 13.24 -28.69
CA LEU A 172 -28.05 11.92 -29.29
C LEU A 172 -28.97 11.96 -30.52
N MET A 173 -30.09 12.69 -30.47
CA MET A 173 -30.94 12.89 -31.65
C MET A 173 -30.20 13.60 -32.78
N LYS A 174 -29.41 14.64 -32.47
CA LYS A 174 -28.60 15.36 -33.48
C LYS A 174 -27.54 14.46 -34.13
N LYS A 175 -27.02 13.47 -33.39
CA LYS A 175 -26.09 12.46 -33.89
C LYS A 175 -26.78 11.32 -34.66
N GLY A 176 -28.11 11.33 -34.74
CA GLY A 176 -28.90 10.37 -35.53
C GLY A 176 -29.36 9.12 -34.77
N PHE A 177 -29.13 9.04 -33.46
CA PHE A 177 -29.69 7.94 -32.65
C PHE A 177 -31.20 8.12 -32.51
N GLN A 178 -31.94 7.01 -32.49
CA GLN A 178 -33.40 7.02 -32.43
C GLN A 178 -33.95 6.41 -31.15
N ARG A 179 -33.24 5.46 -30.53
CA ARG A 179 -33.74 4.68 -29.40
C ARG A 179 -32.79 4.68 -28.22
N VAL A 180 -33.37 4.72 -27.03
CA VAL A 180 -32.69 4.63 -25.74
C VAL A 180 -33.44 3.68 -24.81
N LYS A 181 -32.71 3.07 -23.88
CA LYS A 181 -33.27 2.34 -22.76
C LYS A 181 -33.05 3.16 -21.50
N ILE A 182 -34.15 3.53 -20.85
CA ILE A 182 -34.16 4.36 -19.64
C ILE A 182 -34.86 3.57 -18.55
N ASP A 183 -34.18 3.37 -17.43
CA ASP A 183 -34.68 2.67 -16.24
C ASP A 183 -35.45 1.36 -16.55
N GLY A 184 -34.90 0.57 -17.46
CA GLY A 184 -35.39 -0.75 -17.84
C GLY A 184 -36.32 -0.77 -19.07
N GLN A 185 -36.83 0.38 -19.52
CA GLN A 185 -37.79 0.49 -20.62
C GLN A 185 -37.17 1.13 -21.87
N PHE A 186 -37.55 0.65 -23.05
CA PHE A 186 -37.12 1.22 -24.32
C PHE A 186 -38.04 2.35 -24.76
N TYR A 187 -37.45 3.49 -25.11
CA TYR A 187 -38.15 4.66 -25.65
C TYR A 187 -37.53 5.07 -27.00
N GLU A 188 -38.34 5.65 -27.87
CA GLU A 188 -37.81 6.54 -28.91
C GLU A 188 -37.36 7.83 -28.24
N ILE A 189 -36.23 8.40 -28.67
CA ILE A 189 -35.65 9.56 -27.97
C ILE A 189 -36.61 10.77 -28.01
N ALA A 190 -37.42 10.89 -29.07
CA ALA A 190 -38.45 11.93 -29.19
C ALA A 190 -39.56 11.80 -28.13
N ASP A 191 -39.87 10.57 -27.71
CA ASP A 191 -40.95 10.25 -26.76
C ASP A 191 -40.40 9.91 -25.36
N ALA A 192 -39.11 10.17 -25.11
CA ALA A 192 -38.48 9.86 -23.83
C ALA A 192 -39.13 10.67 -22.69
N PRO A 193 -39.45 10.03 -21.55
CA PRO A 193 -40.09 10.70 -20.43
C PRO A 193 -39.17 11.77 -19.81
N ALA A 194 -39.76 12.81 -19.23
CA ALA A 194 -39.00 13.82 -18.49
C ALA A 194 -38.45 13.22 -17.19
N LEU A 195 -37.13 13.13 -17.09
CA LEU A 195 -36.44 12.57 -15.92
C LEU A 195 -36.33 13.58 -14.78
N ASP A 196 -36.52 13.10 -13.54
CA ASP A 196 -36.47 13.93 -12.35
C ASP A 196 -35.03 14.00 -11.81
N LYS A 197 -34.51 15.23 -11.72
CA LYS A 197 -33.17 15.55 -11.22
C LYS A 197 -32.86 14.99 -9.82
N LYS A 198 -33.87 14.65 -9.00
CA LYS A 198 -33.67 14.15 -7.63
C LYS A 198 -33.34 12.65 -7.57
N TYR A 199 -33.74 11.88 -8.58
CA TYR A 199 -33.59 10.42 -8.62
C TYR A 199 -32.39 10.02 -9.48
N LYS A 200 -31.90 8.80 -9.24
CA LYS A 200 -30.82 8.21 -10.04
C LYS A 200 -31.46 7.54 -11.25
N HIS A 201 -30.83 7.69 -12.42
CA HIS A 201 -31.29 7.12 -13.67
C HIS A 201 -30.17 6.33 -14.35
N ASP A 202 -30.55 5.33 -15.14
CA ASP A 202 -29.69 4.59 -16.06
C ASP A 202 -30.16 4.81 -17.49
N ILE A 203 -29.24 5.21 -18.38
CA ILE A 203 -29.54 5.47 -19.79
C ILE A 203 -28.53 4.72 -20.67
N ASP A 204 -29.05 3.73 -21.40
CA ASP A 204 -28.31 2.98 -22.41
C ASP A 204 -28.79 3.41 -23.81
N VAL A 205 -27.89 3.83 -24.69
CA VAL A 205 -28.24 4.18 -26.07
C VAL A 205 -28.26 2.92 -26.93
N VAL A 206 -29.30 2.71 -27.72
CA VAL A 206 -29.36 1.58 -28.65
C VAL A 206 -28.60 1.96 -29.91
N VAL A 207 -27.44 1.34 -30.12
CA VAL A 207 -26.58 1.61 -31.29
C VAL A 207 -26.93 0.68 -32.44
N ASP A 208 -27.11 -0.61 -32.16
CA ASP A 208 -27.52 -1.57 -33.18
C ASP A 208 -28.41 -2.68 -32.61
N ARG A 209 -29.20 -3.29 -33.49
CA ARG A 209 -29.97 -4.50 -33.22
C ARG A 209 -29.50 -5.57 -34.19
N VAL A 210 -28.95 -6.64 -33.63
CA VAL A 210 -28.24 -7.65 -34.42
C VAL A 210 -28.78 -9.05 -34.16
N VAL A 211 -28.63 -9.90 -35.16
CA VAL A 211 -28.89 -11.34 -35.09
C VAL A 211 -27.58 -12.04 -35.44
N VAL A 212 -27.08 -12.88 -34.53
CA VAL A 212 -25.78 -13.54 -34.65
C VAL A 212 -25.74 -14.40 -35.91
N ARG A 213 -24.81 -14.07 -36.81
CA ARG A 213 -24.52 -14.75 -38.08
C ARG A 213 -23.01 -14.68 -38.37
N PRO A 214 -22.43 -15.62 -39.14
CA PRO A 214 -20.98 -15.66 -39.35
C PRO A 214 -20.40 -14.45 -40.11
N ASP A 215 -21.19 -13.78 -40.94
CA ASP A 215 -20.76 -12.73 -41.88
C ASP A 215 -20.85 -11.30 -41.30
N MET A 216 -21.24 -11.15 -40.04
CA MET A 216 -21.56 -9.85 -39.45
C MET A 216 -20.39 -9.17 -38.70
N ALA A 217 -19.19 -9.74 -38.74
CA ALA A 217 -18.04 -9.30 -37.94
C ALA A 217 -17.72 -7.80 -38.12
N ALA A 218 -17.70 -7.31 -39.37
CA ALA A 218 -17.42 -5.90 -39.65
C ALA A 218 -18.50 -4.96 -39.08
N ARG A 219 -19.78 -5.33 -39.21
CA ARG A 219 -20.90 -4.55 -38.66
C ARG A 219 -20.88 -4.53 -37.13
N LEU A 220 -20.55 -5.65 -36.48
CA LEU A 220 -20.39 -5.71 -35.02
C LEU A 220 -19.23 -4.81 -34.56
N ALA A 221 -18.10 -4.84 -35.27
CA ALA A 221 -16.95 -4.00 -34.96
C ALA A 221 -17.32 -2.51 -34.98
N ASP A 222 -17.96 -2.04 -36.06
CA ASP A 222 -18.40 -0.64 -36.20
C ASP A 222 -19.38 -0.23 -35.09
N SER A 223 -20.29 -1.14 -34.74
CA SER A 223 -21.30 -0.91 -33.68
C SER A 223 -20.64 -0.83 -32.30
N LEU A 224 -19.71 -1.75 -32.00
CA LEU A 224 -18.97 -1.77 -30.75
C LEU A 224 -18.05 -0.55 -30.63
N GLU A 225 -17.33 -0.16 -31.67
CA GLU A 225 -16.54 1.09 -31.69
C GLU A 225 -17.40 2.32 -31.40
N THR A 226 -18.59 2.36 -31.98
CA THR A 226 -19.55 3.44 -31.74
C THR A 226 -20.00 3.46 -30.28
N CYS A 227 -20.32 2.29 -29.69
CA CYS A 227 -20.64 2.19 -28.26
C CYS A 227 -19.48 2.66 -27.37
N LEU A 228 -18.27 2.17 -27.61
CA LEU A 228 -17.09 2.52 -26.83
C LEU A 228 -16.83 4.03 -26.87
N ARG A 229 -16.98 4.67 -28.04
CA ARG A 229 -16.83 6.13 -28.17
C ARG A 229 -17.92 6.92 -27.44
N LEU A 230 -19.14 6.41 -27.38
CA LEU A 230 -20.27 7.07 -26.71
C LEU A 230 -20.27 6.91 -25.19
N ALA A 231 -19.78 5.78 -24.68
CA ALA A 231 -19.83 5.40 -23.27
C ALA A 231 -18.44 5.26 -22.62
N ASP A 232 -17.45 6.03 -23.11
CA ASP A 232 -16.09 6.15 -22.55
C ASP A 232 -15.33 4.81 -22.38
N GLY A 233 -15.43 3.94 -23.39
CA GLY A 233 -14.76 2.64 -23.44
C GLY A 233 -15.59 1.47 -22.91
N LEU A 234 -16.93 1.60 -22.93
CA LEU A 234 -17.86 0.53 -22.52
C LEU A 234 -18.89 0.22 -23.60
N ALA A 235 -19.24 -1.05 -23.72
CA ALA A 235 -20.30 -1.53 -24.59
C ALA A 235 -21.04 -2.70 -23.93
N VAL A 236 -22.35 -2.81 -24.14
CA VAL A 236 -23.18 -3.90 -23.62
C VAL A 236 -23.81 -4.63 -24.80
N ALA A 237 -23.75 -5.96 -24.82
CA ALA A 237 -24.64 -6.78 -25.62
C ALA A 237 -25.74 -7.36 -24.73
N GLU A 238 -26.98 -6.94 -24.91
CA GLU A 238 -28.14 -7.43 -24.18
C GLU A 238 -28.92 -8.46 -25.01
N PHE A 239 -29.26 -9.61 -24.42
CA PHE A 239 -30.09 -10.63 -25.06
C PHE A 239 -31.54 -10.17 -25.15
N ALA A 240 -32.14 -10.23 -26.34
CA ALA A 240 -33.53 -9.81 -26.54
C ALA A 240 -34.56 -10.79 -25.94
N ASP A 241 -34.22 -12.07 -25.87
CA ASP A 241 -35.17 -13.16 -25.57
C ASP A 241 -34.90 -13.84 -24.20
N LYS A 242 -33.98 -13.30 -23.39
CA LYS A 242 -33.58 -13.87 -22.08
C LYS A 242 -33.76 -12.86 -20.92
N PRO A 243 -34.98 -12.70 -20.40
CA PRO A 243 -35.22 -11.83 -19.24
C PRO A 243 -34.59 -12.42 -17.97
N LEU A 244 -34.09 -11.54 -17.10
CA LEU A 244 -33.58 -11.94 -15.78
C LEU A 244 -34.73 -12.21 -14.80
N PRO A 245 -34.57 -13.14 -13.83
CA PRO A 245 -35.51 -13.30 -12.73
C PRO A 245 -35.66 -12.00 -11.94
N PRO A 246 -36.84 -11.69 -11.36
CA PRO A 246 -37.07 -10.44 -10.61
C PRO A 246 -36.07 -10.22 -9.47
N GLU A 247 -35.63 -11.32 -8.86
CA GLU A 247 -34.63 -11.42 -7.78
C GLU A 247 -33.27 -10.85 -8.20
N ASP A 248 -32.95 -10.99 -9.50
CA ASP A 248 -31.68 -10.57 -10.08
C ASP A 248 -31.70 -9.18 -10.71
N THR A 249 -32.86 -8.54 -10.76
CA THR A 249 -33.02 -7.16 -11.23
C THR A 249 -32.93 -6.17 -10.07
N ALA A 250 -32.77 -4.87 -10.37
CA ALA A 250 -32.83 -3.81 -9.35
C ALA A 250 -34.15 -3.80 -8.56
N ALA A 251 -35.23 -4.39 -9.09
CA ALA A 251 -36.50 -4.57 -8.38
C ALA A 251 -36.42 -5.53 -7.18
N GLY A 252 -35.40 -6.40 -7.12
CA GLY A 252 -35.14 -7.34 -6.02
C GLY A 252 -34.43 -6.72 -4.80
N GLY A 253 -34.16 -5.41 -4.79
CA GLY A 253 -33.63 -4.69 -3.61
C GLY A 253 -32.10 -4.63 -3.48
N SER A 254 -31.33 -5.01 -4.50
CA SER A 254 -29.86 -4.91 -4.49
C SER A 254 -29.39 -3.49 -4.83
N ALA A 255 -28.70 -2.83 -3.90
CA ALA A 255 -28.26 -1.42 -4.00
C ALA A 255 -27.22 -1.11 -5.09
N ASN A 256 -26.64 -2.14 -5.73
CA ASN A 256 -25.54 -2.02 -6.70
C ASN A 256 -25.90 -2.47 -8.12
N LYS A 257 -27.16 -2.78 -8.42
CA LYS A 257 -27.58 -3.23 -9.76
C LYS A 257 -28.22 -2.10 -10.55
N SER A 258 -27.98 -2.09 -11.87
CA SER A 258 -28.56 -1.06 -12.76
C SER A 258 -30.06 -1.32 -12.96
N LEU A 259 -30.86 -0.26 -13.00
CA LEU A 259 -32.27 -0.26 -13.40
C LEU A 259 -32.46 -0.78 -14.83
N ASN A 260 -31.43 -0.70 -15.67
CA ASN A 260 -31.46 -1.21 -17.03
C ASN A 260 -31.19 -2.72 -17.14
N GLU A 261 -30.68 -3.39 -16.10
CA GLU A 261 -30.42 -4.85 -16.08
C GLU A 261 -31.73 -5.66 -15.98
N THR A 262 -32.47 -5.74 -17.09
CA THR A 262 -33.72 -6.52 -17.19
C THR A 262 -33.55 -7.86 -17.91
N HIS A 263 -32.51 -8.00 -18.71
CA HIS A 263 -32.20 -9.20 -19.49
C HIS A 263 -30.73 -9.60 -19.28
N GLU A 264 -30.37 -10.83 -19.65
CA GLU A 264 -28.98 -11.28 -19.65
C GLU A 264 -28.13 -10.30 -20.50
N ARG A 265 -26.95 -9.92 -19.99
CA ARG A 265 -26.07 -8.92 -20.62
C ARG A 265 -24.63 -9.40 -20.59
N VAL A 266 -23.92 -9.17 -21.69
CA VAL A 266 -22.47 -9.26 -21.77
C VAL A 266 -21.92 -7.85 -21.82
N LEU A 267 -21.16 -7.46 -20.79
CA LEU A 267 -20.45 -6.17 -20.81
C LEU A 267 -19.05 -6.35 -21.38
N PHE A 268 -18.67 -5.40 -22.23
CA PHE A 268 -17.35 -5.24 -22.78
C PHE A 268 -16.74 -3.92 -22.29
N SER A 269 -15.43 -3.92 -22.04
CA SER A 269 -14.68 -2.69 -21.79
C SER A 269 -13.35 -2.68 -22.53
N GLU A 270 -13.06 -1.54 -23.16
CA GLU A 270 -11.75 -1.25 -23.76
C GLU A 270 -10.72 -0.87 -22.69
N LYS A 271 -11.18 -0.39 -21.53
CA LYS A 271 -10.35 0.00 -20.39
C LYS A 271 -10.42 -1.06 -19.30
N PHE A 272 -9.45 -1.08 -18.38
CA PHE A 272 -9.58 -1.87 -17.15
C PHE A 272 -10.64 -1.23 -16.24
N ALA A 273 -11.91 -1.45 -16.55
CA ALA A 273 -13.06 -0.91 -15.80
C ALA A 273 -13.92 -2.03 -15.20
N CYS A 274 -14.29 -1.88 -13.93
CA CYS A 274 -15.29 -2.70 -13.28
C CYS A 274 -16.67 -2.45 -13.92
N PRO A 275 -17.35 -3.52 -14.38
CA PRO A 275 -18.67 -3.45 -14.98
C PRO A 275 -19.73 -2.74 -14.15
N VAL A 276 -19.74 -3.04 -12.85
CA VAL A 276 -20.84 -2.71 -11.93
C VAL A 276 -20.57 -1.42 -11.17
N SER A 277 -19.35 -1.26 -10.64
CA SER A 277 -19.01 -0.09 -9.81
C SER A 277 -18.48 1.09 -10.61
N GLY A 278 -18.13 0.90 -11.88
CA GLY A 278 -17.44 1.92 -12.70
C GLY A 278 -16.03 2.23 -12.21
N PHE A 279 -15.48 1.44 -11.28
CA PHE A 279 -14.10 1.56 -10.82
C PHE A 279 -13.14 1.29 -11.99
N THR A 280 -12.24 2.22 -12.28
CA THR A 280 -11.26 2.06 -13.35
C THR A 280 -9.86 1.99 -12.77
N ILE A 281 -9.05 1.11 -13.34
CA ILE A 281 -7.61 1.07 -13.08
C ILE A 281 -6.94 1.58 -14.35
N THR A 282 -5.99 2.50 -14.21
CA THR A 282 -5.06 2.83 -15.29
C THR A 282 -4.23 1.60 -15.66
N GLU A 283 -3.58 1.60 -16.82
CA GLU A 283 -2.73 0.50 -17.30
C GLU A 283 -1.88 -0.15 -16.18
N ILE A 284 -1.90 -1.48 -16.13
CA ILE A 284 -1.21 -2.22 -15.07
C ILE A 284 0.29 -2.17 -15.32
N GLU A 285 0.98 -1.30 -14.59
CA GLU A 285 2.42 -1.17 -14.67
C GLU A 285 3.13 -1.70 -13.41
N PRO A 286 4.39 -2.19 -13.51
CA PRO A 286 5.15 -2.67 -12.35
C PRO A 286 5.28 -1.64 -11.22
N ARG A 287 5.25 -0.33 -11.54
CA ARG A 287 5.32 0.75 -10.54
C ARG A 287 4.12 0.80 -9.59
N LEU A 288 2.96 0.29 -10.00
CA LEU A 288 1.76 0.20 -9.15
C LEU A 288 1.95 -0.80 -8.00
N PHE A 289 2.84 -1.76 -8.16
CA PHE A 289 3.19 -2.73 -7.12
C PHE A 289 4.42 -2.31 -6.31
N SER A 290 4.93 -1.08 -6.49
CA SER A 290 6.05 -0.58 -5.69
C SER A 290 5.55 0.27 -4.53
N PHE A 291 5.76 -0.20 -3.30
CA PHE A 291 5.49 0.60 -2.10
C PHE A 291 6.51 1.73 -1.89
N ASN A 292 7.59 1.78 -2.67
CA ASN A 292 8.53 2.90 -2.69
C ASN A 292 8.10 4.01 -3.65
N ASN A 293 7.08 3.77 -4.46
CA ASN A 293 6.56 4.71 -5.45
C ASN A 293 5.17 5.22 -5.00
N PRO A 294 4.91 6.54 -4.98
CA PRO A 294 3.59 7.09 -4.64
C PRO A 294 2.42 6.53 -5.46
N PHE A 295 2.67 6.04 -6.67
CA PHE A 295 1.66 5.39 -7.50
C PHE A 295 1.13 4.10 -6.87
N GLY A 296 2.00 3.29 -6.23
CA GLY A 296 1.65 2.01 -5.60
C GLY A 296 1.58 2.03 -4.07
N ALA A 297 2.23 2.99 -3.43
CA ALA A 297 2.32 3.09 -1.98
C ALA A 297 0.96 3.41 -1.33
N CYS A 298 0.70 2.76 -0.19
CA CYS A 298 -0.46 3.09 0.64
C CYS A 298 -0.41 4.56 1.07
N PRO A 299 -1.44 5.38 0.78
CA PRO A 299 -1.43 6.81 1.09
C PRO A 299 -1.45 7.10 2.61
N THR A 300 -1.98 6.18 3.41
CA THR A 300 -2.13 6.36 4.86
C THR A 300 -0.83 6.15 5.64
N CYS A 301 0.10 5.35 5.11
CA CYS A 301 1.39 5.08 5.75
C CYS A 301 2.59 5.38 4.85
N ASP A 302 2.36 5.99 3.68
CA ASP A 302 3.38 6.27 2.65
C ASP A 302 4.32 5.09 2.38
N GLY A 303 3.73 3.90 2.20
CA GLY A 303 4.49 2.68 1.90
C GLY A 303 5.30 2.07 3.06
N LEU A 304 5.18 2.57 4.30
CA LEU A 304 5.85 1.98 5.47
C LEU A 304 5.20 0.67 5.92
N GLY A 305 3.87 0.57 5.81
CA GLY A 305 3.07 -0.60 6.22
C GLY A 305 2.73 -0.63 7.70
N PHE A 306 3.34 0.22 8.51
CA PHE A 306 3.02 0.36 9.93
C PHE A 306 2.79 1.82 10.27
N GLN A 307 2.09 2.03 11.39
CA GLN A 307 1.94 3.31 12.04
C GLN A 307 2.43 3.17 13.48
N GLN A 308 3.06 4.23 13.99
CA GLN A 308 3.36 4.28 15.40
C GLN A 308 2.05 4.44 16.16
N LYS A 309 1.75 3.50 17.04
CA LYS A 309 0.59 3.55 17.94
C LYS A 309 1.07 3.37 19.36
N ILE A 310 0.46 4.08 20.31
CA ILE A 310 0.73 3.87 21.72
C ILE A 310 0.33 2.44 22.12
N ASP A 311 1.24 1.75 22.79
CA ASP A 311 1.06 0.36 23.22
C ASP A 311 0.77 0.30 24.72
N GLU A 312 -0.34 -0.35 25.08
CA GLU A 312 -0.77 -0.54 26.48
C GLU A 312 0.29 -1.28 27.31
N SER A 313 0.96 -2.25 26.73
CA SER A 313 2.00 -3.05 27.41
C SER A 313 3.25 -2.23 27.73
N LEU A 314 3.54 -1.18 26.96
CA LEU A 314 4.65 -0.27 27.23
C LEU A 314 4.28 0.79 28.27
N ILE A 315 3.00 1.17 28.37
CA ILE A 315 2.50 2.03 29.44
C ILE A 315 2.52 1.28 30.78
N ILE A 316 2.19 -0.01 30.75
CA ILE A 316 2.04 -0.86 31.95
C ILE A 316 2.92 -2.10 31.79
N PRO A 317 4.25 -1.96 31.97
CA PRO A 317 5.19 -3.05 31.77
C PRO A 317 5.04 -4.16 32.82
N GLU A 318 4.60 -3.80 34.04
CA GLU A 318 4.46 -4.71 35.18
C GLU A 318 3.03 -4.66 35.74
N VAL A 319 2.19 -5.60 35.32
CA VAL A 319 0.78 -5.67 35.74
C VAL A 319 0.58 -5.98 37.23
N ASP A 320 1.56 -6.58 37.88
CA ASP A 320 1.53 -6.92 39.30
C ASP A 320 1.99 -5.78 40.23
N LYS A 321 2.44 -4.67 39.65
CA LYS A 321 2.95 -3.52 40.41
C LYS A 321 1.79 -2.67 40.93
N ARG A 322 1.98 -2.07 42.11
CA ARG A 322 0.99 -1.16 42.70
C ARG A 322 0.99 0.19 42.00
N LEU A 323 -0.17 0.84 41.89
CA LEU A 323 -0.29 2.16 41.27
C LEU A 323 0.63 3.20 41.91
N LYS A 324 0.72 3.22 43.25
CA LYS A 324 1.59 4.13 44.03
C LYS A 324 3.09 3.89 43.79
N GLU A 325 3.48 2.67 43.42
CA GLU A 325 4.87 2.31 43.14
C GLU A 325 5.26 2.61 41.69
N GLY A 326 4.38 3.26 40.93
CA GLY A 326 4.62 3.62 39.53
C GLY A 326 4.39 2.44 38.60
N ALA A 327 3.20 1.83 38.65
CA ALA A 327 2.75 0.84 37.67
C ALA A 327 2.52 1.47 36.27
N ILE A 328 2.20 2.77 36.21
CA ILE A 328 2.01 3.53 34.98
C ILE A 328 3.34 4.22 34.62
N ALA A 329 4.07 3.65 33.65
CA ALA A 329 5.43 4.07 33.33
C ALA A 329 5.58 5.55 32.92
N PRO A 330 4.69 6.15 32.08
CA PRO A 330 4.77 7.57 31.71
C PRO A 330 4.65 8.52 32.90
N TRP A 331 3.99 8.11 33.99
CA TRP A 331 3.76 8.95 35.17
C TRP A 331 4.72 8.64 36.32
N ALA A 332 5.32 7.44 36.33
CA ALA A 332 6.20 6.98 37.40
C ALA A 332 7.46 7.84 37.62
N LYS A 333 7.93 8.54 36.59
CA LYS A 333 9.13 9.42 36.65
C LYS A 333 8.80 10.88 36.94
N SER A 334 7.52 11.24 36.96
CA SER A 334 7.11 12.63 37.22
C SER A 334 7.17 12.93 38.72
N THR A 335 7.77 14.06 39.07
CA THR A 335 7.78 14.59 40.45
C THR A 335 6.53 15.41 40.78
N SER A 336 5.61 15.57 39.82
CA SER A 336 4.40 16.37 40.01
C SER A 336 3.31 15.61 40.80
N PRO A 337 2.80 16.16 41.91
CA PRO A 337 1.67 15.58 42.66
C PRO A 337 0.38 15.44 41.85
N TYR A 338 0.29 16.13 40.71
CA TYR A 338 -0.89 16.18 39.83
C TYR A 338 -1.36 14.79 39.38
N TYR A 339 -0.43 13.88 39.05
CA TYR A 339 -0.78 12.55 38.53
C TYR A 339 -1.32 11.63 39.63
N GLU A 340 -0.71 11.66 40.81
CA GLU A 340 -1.19 10.90 41.97
C GLU A 340 -2.58 11.38 42.40
N GLN A 341 -2.78 12.70 42.49
CA GLN A 341 -4.08 13.30 42.83
C GLN A 341 -5.16 12.97 41.79
N THR A 342 -4.80 12.87 40.50
CA THR A 342 -5.72 12.45 39.44
C THR A 342 -6.14 10.99 39.62
N LEU A 343 -5.20 10.09 39.94
CA LEU A 343 -5.50 8.68 40.23
C LEU A 343 -6.36 8.52 41.49
N GLU A 344 -6.15 9.34 42.52
CA GLU A 344 -7.01 9.37 43.72
C GLU A 344 -8.44 9.80 43.38
N GLY A 345 -8.62 10.81 42.52
CA GLY A 345 -9.92 11.25 42.04
C GLY A 345 -10.67 10.15 41.29
N LEU A 346 -9.98 9.44 40.39
CA LEU A 346 -10.55 8.29 39.67
C LEU A 346 -10.87 7.13 40.62
N GLY A 347 -10.02 6.87 41.61
CA GLY A 347 -10.20 5.81 42.60
C GLY A 347 -11.46 5.97 43.45
N LYS A 348 -11.86 7.21 43.75
CA LYS A 348 -13.12 7.51 44.48
C LYS A 348 -14.37 7.13 43.70
N VAL A 349 -14.35 7.27 42.37
CA VAL A 349 -15.50 6.98 41.50
C VAL A 349 -15.55 5.51 41.10
N TYR A 350 -14.40 4.94 40.71
CA TYR A 350 -14.30 3.57 40.21
C TYR A 350 -13.86 2.54 41.27
N SER A 351 -13.88 2.95 42.55
CA SER A 351 -13.67 2.08 43.71
C SER A 351 -12.32 1.34 43.73
N PHE A 352 -11.22 2.05 43.48
CA PHE A 352 -9.87 1.50 43.64
C PHE A 352 -8.97 2.40 44.49
N LYS A 353 -7.89 1.82 45.05
CA LYS A 353 -6.90 2.52 45.87
C LYS A 353 -5.56 2.54 45.15
N LEU A 354 -4.71 3.53 45.44
CA LEU A 354 -3.36 3.56 44.86
C LEU A 354 -2.46 2.43 45.37
N THR A 355 -2.81 1.78 46.47
CA THR A 355 -2.11 0.60 46.99
C THR A 355 -2.51 -0.69 46.26
N SER A 356 -3.54 -0.66 45.41
CA SER A 356 -3.95 -1.81 44.60
C SER A 356 -2.96 -2.07 43.47
N LYS A 357 -2.79 -3.34 43.10
CA LYS A 357 -2.07 -3.72 41.88
C LYS A 357 -2.89 -3.38 40.64
N TRP A 358 -2.24 -3.20 39.51
CA TRP A 358 -2.95 -3.00 38.24
C TRP A 358 -3.86 -4.19 37.88
N SER A 359 -3.38 -5.41 38.09
CA SER A 359 -4.13 -6.66 37.89
C SER A 359 -5.42 -6.76 38.69
N ASP A 360 -5.47 -6.12 39.86
CA ASP A 360 -6.60 -6.20 40.80
C ASP A 360 -7.70 -5.18 40.48
N LEU A 361 -7.44 -4.27 39.54
CA LEU A 361 -8.41 -3.28 39.08
C LEU A 361 -9.49 -3.95 38.23
N SER A 362 -10.73 -3.46 38.33
CA SER A 362 -11.79 -3.88 37.42
C SER A 362 -11.47 -3.48 35.98
N ALA A 363 -11.97 -4.24 34.99
CA ALA A 363 -11.79 -3.91 33.58
C ALA A 363 -12.31 -2.51 33.22
N ALA A 364 -13.36 -2.04 33.91
CA ALA A 364 -13.87 -0.68 33.77
C ALA A 364 -12.86 0.36 34.28
N ALA A 365 -12.24 0.14 35.45
CA ALA A 365 -11.23 1.04 35.99
C ALA A 365 -9.97 1.09 35.11
N GLN A 366 -9.49 -0.06 34.62
CA GLN A 366 -8.35 -0.13 33.70
C GLN A 366 -8.64 0.64 32.40
N LYS A 367 -9.81 0.41 31.80
CA LYS A 367 -10.24 1.11 30.57
C LYS A 367 -10.31 2.61 30.77
N VAL A 368 -10.86 3.07 31.90
CA VAL A 368 -10.99 4.49 32.21
C VAL A 368 -9.63 5.15 32.39
N ILE A 369 -8.69 4.49 33.07
CA ILE A 369 -7.33 5.03 33.24
C ILE A 369 -6.63 5.16 31.88
N LEU A 370 -6.79 4.18 30.98
CA LEU A 370 -6.14 4.17 29.67
C LEU A 370 -6.81 5.10 28.64
N TYR A 371 -8.14 5.05 28.54
CA TYR A 371 -8.91 5.68 27.44
C TYR A 371 -9.78 6.85 27.87
N GLY A 372 -9.89 7.13 29.17
CA GLY A 372 -10.60 8.28 29.70
C GLY A 372 -12.07 8.03 30.06
N THR A 373 -12.77 9.13 30.37
CA THR A 373 -14.20 9.16 30.73
C THR A 373 -14.95 10.20 29.91
N ASP A 374 -16.15 9.84 29.46
CA ASP A 374 -17.11 10.79 28.90
C ASP A 374 -17.85 11.58 29.99
N GLU A 375 -17.90 11.01 31.20
CA GLU A 375 -18.49 11.65 32.37
C GLU A 375 -17.52 12.60 33.07
N LYS A 376 -18.09 13.68 33.62
CA LYS A 376 -17.35 14.67 34.39
C LYS A 376 -17.03 14.14 35.78
N ILE A 377 -15.75 14.09 36.11
CA ILE A 377 -15.26 13.68 37.43
C ILE A 377 -14.69 14.90 38.14
N SER A 378 -14.94 14.97 39.45
CA SER A 378 -14.40 16.02 40.32
C SER A 378 -12.99 15.62 40.76
N PHE A 379 -12.00 16.43 40.37
CA PHE A 379 -10.62 16.27 40.77
C PHE A 379 -10.25 17.41 41.72
N THR A 380 -9.73 17.07 42.90
CA THR A 380 -9.20 18.06 43.83
C THR A 380 -7.69 18.06 43.72
N TYR A 381 -7.14 19.17 43.26
CA TYR A 381 -5.70 19.37 43.14
C TYR A 381 -5.22 20.27 44.27
N ALA A 382 -4.16 19.85 44.96
CA ALA A 382 -3.56 20.61 46.05
C ALA A 382 -2.10 20.89 45.70
N ASP A 383 -1.75 22.17 45.64
CA ASP A 383 -0.40 22.64 45.35
C ASP A 383 0.09 23.46 46.57
N GLY A 384 0.47 22.76 47.62
CA GLY A 384 1.00 23.29 48.89
C GLY A 384 0.05 24.19 49.68
N GLU A 385 -0.17 25.43 49.22
CA GLU A 385 -0.91 26.48 49.93
C GLU A 385 -2.36 26.65 49.45
N LYS A 386 -2.71 26.16 48.25
CA LYS A 386 -4.06 26.29 47.68
C LYS A 386 -4.56 24.96 47.11
N SER A 387 -5.81 24.62 47.45
CA SER A 387 -6.54 23.52 46.84
C SER A 387 -7.60 24.06 45.90
N TYR A 388 -7.66 23.55 44.68
CA TYR A 388 -8.75 23.84 43.74
C TYR A 388 -9.42 22.54 43.30
N THR A 389 -10.75 22.57 43.21
CA THR A 389 -11.54 21.44 42.72
C THR A 389 -12.02 21.75 41.31
N ALA A 390 -11.66 20.90 40.35
CA ALA A 390 -12.03 21.04 38.96
C ALA A 390 -12.88 19.84 38.53
N THR A 391 -14.07 20.12 37.99
CA THR A 391 -14.95 19.11 37.40
C THR A 391 -14.71 19.03 35.91
N LYS A 392 -14.04 17.98 35.45
CA LYS A 392 -13.66 17.79 34.04
C LYS A 392 -13.74 16.33 33.62
N ASN A 393 -13.78 16.10 32.31
CA ASN A 393 -13.63 14.78 31.74
C ASN A 393 -12.16 14.38 31.82
N PHE A 394 -11.90 13.11 32.15
CA PHE A 394 -10.55 12.59 32.12
C PHE A 394 -10.23 12.10 30.70
N GLU A 395 -9.20 12.66 30.07
CA GLU A 395 -8.84 12.36 28.68
C GLU A 395 -8.32 10.91 28.49
N GLY A 396 -7.82 10.27 29.56
CA GLY A 396 -7.12 8.99 29.45
C GLY A 396 -5.63 9.17 29.13
N ILE A 397 -4.83 8.18 29.50
CA ILE A 397 -3.37 8.21 29.27
C ILE A 397 -3.05 8.09 27.78
N ILE A 398 -3.70 7.16 27.06
CA ILE A 398 -3.43 6.91 25.65
C ILE A 398 -3.80 8.12 24.78
N PRO A 399 -5.03 8.66 24.84
CA PRO A 399 -5.39 9.82 24.03
C PRO A 399 -4.54 11.04 24.35
N ASN A 400 -4.16 11.23 25.63
CA ASN A 400 -3.27 12.32 26.03
C ASN A 400 -1.87 12.19 25.41
N LEU A 401 -1.27 11.00 25.42
CA LEU A 401 0.04 10.75 24.79
C LEU A 401 -0.03 10.89 23.27
N GLU A 402 -1.08 10.37 22.63
CA GLU A 402 -1.28 10.51 21.18
C GLU A 402 -1.43 11.97 20.75
N ARG A 403 -2.24 12.74 21.48
CA ARG A 403 -2.42 14.18 21.22
C ARG A 403 -1.12 14.94 21.43
N ARG A 404 -0.43 14.72 22.56
CA ARG A 404 0.86 15.38 22.84
C ARG A 404 1.91 15.05 21.77
N TRP A 405 2.00 13.81 21.30
CA TRP A 405 2.94 13.44 20.24
C TRP A 405 2.67 14.17 18.91
N LYS A 406 1.39 14.40 18.58
CA LYS A 406 0.96 15.17 17.39
C LYS A 406 1.18 16.67 17.54
N GLU A 407 0.83 17.23 18.69
CA GLU A 407 0.82 18.69 18.94
C GLU A 407 2.18 19.25 19.38
N THR A 408 3.09 18.42 19.89
CA THR A 408 4.37 18.91 20.43
C THR A 408 5.38 19.20 19.32
N ASP A 409 5.95 20.40 19.34
CA ASP A 409 7.04 20.81 18.45
C ASP A 409 8.44 20.43 18.97
N SER A 410 8.56 20.03 20.23
CA SER A 410 9.82 19.61 20.86
C SER A 410 10.21 18.18 20.46
N ALA A 411 11.37 18.03 19.81
CA ALA A 411 11.93 16.74 19.42
C ALA A 411 12.16 15.82 20.63
N TRP A 412 12.68 16.36 21.74
CA TRP A 412 12.94 15.59 22.96
C TRP A 412 11.66 14.99 23.56
N ALA A 413 10.58 15.80 23.63
CA ALA A 413 9.30 15.33 24.14
C ALA A 413 8.65 14.30 23.20
N ARG A 414 8.86 14.44 21.89
CA ARG A 414 8.40 13.46 20.90
C ARG A 414 9.13 12.11 21.07
N GLU A 415 10.45 12.13 21.21
CA GLU A 415 11.27 10.93 21.47
C GLU A 415 10.91 10.25 22.81
N GLU A 416 10.56 11.02 23.84
CA GLU A 416 10.14 10.47 25.13
C GLU A 416 8.81 9.69 24.99
N ILE A 417 7.85 10.23 24.25
CA ILE A 417 6.55 9.58 24.00
C ILE A 417 6.71 8.36 23.09
N GLU A 418 7.60 8.42 22.10
CA GLU A 418 7.87 7.31 21.17
C GLU A 418 8.36 6.03 21.87
N ARG A 419 8.93 6.13 23.07
CA ARG A 419 9.29 4.96 23.89
C ARG A 419 8.09 4.12 24.32
N TYR A 420 6.89 4.70 24.33
CA TYR A 420 5.63 4.03 24.64
C TYR A 420 4.83 3.68 23.39
N MET A 421 5.41 3.89 22.20
CA MET A 421 4.81 3.52 20.92
C MET A 421 5.39 2.20 20.40
N ALA A 422 4.53 1.39 19.81
CA ALA A 422 4.93 0.23 19.04
C ALA A 422 4.45 0.36 17.60
N ALA A 423 5.17 -0.30 16.70
CA ALA A 423 4.78 -0.39 15.30
C ALA A 423 3.55 -1.31 15.18
N ALA A 424 2.40 -0.72 14.86
CA ALA A 424 1.17 -1.45 14.55
C ALA A 424 0.97 -1.52 13.03
N PRO A 425 0.44 -2.64 12.47
CA PRO A 425 0.10 -2.71 11.06
C PRO A 425 -0.86 -1.57 10.67
N CYS A 426 -0.57 -0.90 9.55
CA CYS A 426 -1.42 0.16 9.06
C CYS A 426 -2.83 -0.39 8.75
N PRO A 427 -3.92 0.22 9.27
CA PRO A 427 -5.27 -0.32 9.10
C PRO A 427 -5.76 -0.30 7.65
N ALA A 428 -5.29 0.66 6.84
CA ALA A 428 -5.71 0.81 5.45
C ALA A 428 -5.12 -0.27 4.53
N CYS A 429 -3.82 -0.55 4.65
CA CYS A 429 -3.14 -1.57 3.83
C CYS A 429 -2.89 -2.89 4.58
N LYS A 430 -3.32 -3.03 5.83
CA LYS A 430 -3.11 -4.21 6.68
C LYS A 430 -1.65 -4.68 6.78
N GLY A 431 -0.69 -3.77 6.62
CA GLY A 431 0.74 -4.11 6.60
C GLY A 431 1.35 -4.37 5.23
N PHE A 432 0.55 -4.47 4.16
CA PHE A 432 1.03 -4.78 2.81
C PHE A 432 1.74 -3.62 2.10
N ARG A 433 1.71 -2.41 2.67
CA ARG A 433 2.39 -1.20 2.16
C ARG A 433 1.85 -0.65 0.83
N LEU A 434 0.94 -1.35 0.16
CA LEU A 434 0.39 -0.98 -1.15
C LEU A 434 -1.02 -0.36 -1.05
N LYS A 435 -1.46 0.23 -2.15
CA LYS A 435 -2.86 0.66 -2.34
C LYS A 435 -3.79 -0.56 -2.42
N PRO A 436 -5.02 -0.46 -1.87
CA PRO A 436 -6.05 -1.50 -2.00
C PRO A 436 -6.53 -1.72 -3.43
#